data_AF-A0A497G7L7-F1
#
_entry.id   AF-A0A497G7L7-F1
#
_cell.length_a   1.000
_cell.length_b   1.000
_cell.length_c   1.000
_cell.angle_alpha   90.00
_cell.angle_beta   90.00
_cell.angle_gamma   90.00
#
_symmetry.space_group_name_H-M   'P 1'
#
loop_
_entity.id
_entity.type
_entity.pdbx_description
1 polymer ?
#
loop_
_entity_poly.entity_id
_entity_poly.type
_entity_poly.pdbx_seq_one_letter_code
_entity_poly.pdbx_strand_id
1 'polypeptide(L)'
;MSKDLESSRFFEGFTVIVPAVVRKECDVRRGKQELSKLAKFASMGRIKIESSGRVEEVPGGLPSNVRDEMIVDSALQYNAILITADKAVKALAASKNIFIISL
;
A
#
# COMPACT_ATOMS: atom_id res chain seq x y z
N MET A 1 9.90 -5.95 -0.26
CA MET A 1 9.70 -5.14 0.97
C MET A 1 10.19 -5.80 2.25
N SER A 2 9.60 -6.89 2.77
CA SER A 2 10.05 -7.43 4.08
C SER A 2 11.52 -7.83 4.10
N LYS A 3 12.03 -8.50 3.04
CA LYS A 3 13.45 -8.84 2.91
C LYS A 3 14.35 -7.60 2.86
N ASP A 4 13.93 -6.56 2.14
CA ASP A 4 14.67 -5.29 2.03
C ASP A 4 14.70 -4.52 3.35
N LEU A 5 13.59 -4.54 4.10
CA LEU A 5 13.49 -3.95 5.44
C LEU A 5 14.32 -4.72 6.48
N GLU A 6 14.54 -6.02 6.27
CA GLU A 6 15.33 -6.88 7.16
C GLU A 6 16.82 -6.75 6.93
N SER A 7 17.29 -6.81 5.67
CA SER A 7 18.71 -6.86 5.32
C SER A 7 19.30 -5.50 4.96
N SER A 8 18.94 -4.97 3.78
CA SER A 8 19.56 -3.78 3.17
C SER A 8 19.11 -2.48 3.84
N ARG A 9 17.98 -2.52 4.55
CA ARG A 9 17.31 -1.35 5.15
C ARG A 9 17.00 -0.25 4.14
N PHE A 10 16.82 -0.60 2.87
CA PHE A 10 16.60 0.35 1.79
C PHE A 10 15.43 1.32 2.05
N PHE A 11 14.35 0.81 2.68
CA PHE A 11 13.15 1.60 3.00
C PHE A 11 13.19 2.22 4.42
N GLU A 12 14.33 2.22 5.11
CA GLU A 12 14.42 2.84 6.43
C GLU A 12 14.14 4.35 6.36
N GLY A 13 13.31 4.86 7.27
CA GLY A 13 12.85 6.24 7.30
C GLY A 13 11.67 6.56 6.38
N PHE A 14 11.23 5.62 5.54
CA PHE A 14 10.08 5.84 4.65
C PHE A 14 8.76 5.83 5.42
N THR A 15 7.78 6.59 4.93
CA THR A 15 6.38 6.47 5.34
C THR A 15 5.67 5.54 4.36
N VAL A 16 5.10 4.45 4.88
CA VAL A 16 4.27 3.51 4.14
C VAL A 16 2.81 3.94 4.27
N ILE A 17 2.21 4.35 3.15
CA ILE A 17 0.79 4.69 3.08
C ILE A 17 -0.02 3.40 2.90
N VAL A 18 -1.01 3.16 3.77
CA VAL A 18 -1.93 2.03 3.69
C VAL A 18 -3.36 2.54 3.53
N PRO A 19 -3.88 2.60 2.29
CA PRO A 19 -5.24 3.06 2.02
C PRO A 19 -6.32 2.22 2.72
N ALA A 20 -7.45 2.84 3.04
CA ALA A 20 -8.59 2.16 3.67
C ALA A 20 -9.08 0.95 2.86
N VAL A 21 -9.06 1.05 1.52
CA VAL A 21 -9.42 -0.06 0.63
C VAL A 21 -8.49 -1.26 0.81
N VAL A 22 -7.18 -1.04 0.94
CA VAL A 22 -6.18 -2.10 1.21
C VAL A 22 -6.39 -2.70 2.59
N ARG A 23 -6.64 -1.87 3.62
CA ARG A 23 -6.93 -2.35 4.98
C ARG A 23 -8.18 -3.22 5.01
N LYS A 24 -9.24 -2.81 4.29
CA LYS A 24 -10.48 -3.57 4.17
C LYS A 24 -10.27 -4.92 3.48
N GLU A 25 -9.52 -4.95 2.38
CA GLU A 25 -9.16 -6.19 1.68
C GLU A 25 -8.28 -7.11 2.52
N CYS A 26 -7.40 -6.52 3.32
CA CYS A 26 -6.51 -7.25 4.21
C CYS A 26 -7.18 -7.72 5.51
N ASP A 27 -8.48 -7.47 5.72
CA ASP A 27 -9.24 -7.97 6.89
C ASP A 27 -9.56 -9.48 6.80
N VAL A 28 -8.62 -10.24 6.25
CA VAL A 28 -8.60 -11.69 6.14
C VAL A 28 -7.29 -12.22 6.73
N ARG A 29 -7.24 -13.50 7.12
CA ARG A 29 -6.10 -14.08 7.86
C ARG A 29 -4.73 -13.77 7.24
N ARG A 30 -4.59 -13.92 5.92
CA ARG A 30 -3.33 -13.66 5.20
C ARG A 30 -2.99 -12.17 5.14
N GLY A 31 -3.96 -11.30 4.88
CA GLY A 31 -3.75 -9.85 4.82
C GLY A 31 -3.30 -9.28 6.16
N LYS A 32 -3.92 -9.72 7.27
CA LYS A 32 -3.52 -9.35 8.64
C LYS A 32 -2.08 -9.72 8.95
N GLN A 33 -1.60 -10.86 8.47
CA GLN A 33 -0.21 -11.29 8.67
C GLN A 33 0.77 -10.34 7.98
N GLU A 34 0.50 -9.95 6.73
CA GLU A 34 1.37 -9.02 5.99
C GLU A 34 1.36 -7.61 6.61
N LEU A 35 0.18 -7.10 7.01
CA LEU A 35 0.09 -5.83 7.73
C LEU A 35 0.80 -5.88 9.09
N SER A 36 0.74 -7.02 9.79
CA SER A 36 1.45 -7.21 11.06
C SER A 36 2.96 -7.22 10.88
N LYS A 37 3.48 -7.76 9.77
CA LYS A 37 4.91 -7.66 9.43
C LYS A 37 5.32 -6.21 9.23
N LEU A 38 4.53 -5.42 8.49
CA LEU A 38 4.79 -3.98 8.34
C LEU A 38 4.75 -3.25 9.69
N ALA A 39 3.75 -3.55 10.52
CA ALA A 39 3.61 -2.97 11.86
C ALA A 39 4.82 -3.28 12.76
N LYS A 40 5.42 -4.48 12.65
CA LYS A 40 6.66 -4.83 13.34
C LYS A 40 7.83 -3.91 12.95
N PHE A 41 7.98 -3.58 11.66
CA PHE A 41 9.01 -2.63 11.23
C PHE A 41 8.73 -1.21 11.72
N ALA A 42 7.46 -0.82 11.77
CA ALA A 42 7.06 0.47 12.32
C ALA A 42 7.33 0.57 13.83
N SER A 43 7.03 -0.47 14.62
CA SER A 43 7.29 -0.48 16.07
C SER A 43 8.78 -0.46 16.41
N MET A 44 9.65 -0.91 15.50
CA MET A 44 11.10 -0.77 15.62
C MET A 44 11.62 0.61 15.21
N GLY A 45 10.75 1.52 14.75
CA GLY A 45 11.13 2.85 14.25
C GLY A 45 11.77 2.84 12.85
N ARG A 46 11.78 1.70 12.15
CA ARG A 46 12.41 1.61 10.81
C ARG A 46 11.57 2.29 9.73
N ILE A 47 10.26 2.28 9.87
CA ILE A 47 9.33 2.96 8.94
C ILE A 47 8.25 3.67 9.74
N LYS A 48 7.53 4.58 9.09
CA LYS A 48 6.25 5.10 9.57
C LYS A 48 5.12 4.42 8.80
N ILE A 49 3.97 4.25 9.44
CA ILE A 49 2.75 3.79 8.77
C ILE A 49 1.74 4.92 8.86
N GLU A 50 1.20 5.31 7.72
CA GLU A 50 0.11 6.27 7.63
C GLU A 50 -1.10 5.61 6.99
N SER A 51 -2.26 5.78 7.60
CA SER A 51 -3.51 5.23 7.11
C SER A 51 -4.32 6.31 6.41
N SER A 52 -4.57 6.13 5.10
CA SER A 52 -5.45 7.01 4.34
C SER A 52 -6.92 6.54 4.47
N GLY A 53 -7.83 7.47 4.73
CA GLY A 53 -9.28 7.24 4.81
C GLY A 53 -9.75 6.40 6.01
N ARG A 54 -11.04 6.06 6.04
CA ARG A 54 -11.66 5.17 7.04
C ARG A 54 -12.20 3.91 6.39
N VAL A 55 -12.07 2.76 7.05
CA VAL A 55 -12.47 1.45 6.49
C VAL A 55 -13.99 1.38 6.36
N GLU A 56 -14.70 1.99 7.29
CA GLU A 56 -16.17 2.08 7.37
C GLU A 56 -16.75 2.87 6.19
N GLU A 57 -15.97 3.81 5.64
CA GLU A 57 -16.37 4.66 4.51
C GLU A 57 -16.14 3.98 3.16
N VAL A 58 -15.42 2.85 3.10
CA VAL A 58 -15.23 2.08 1.86
C VAL A 58 -16.49 1.24 1.61
N PRO A 59 -17.20 1.40 0.48
CA PRO A 59 -18.36 0.56 0.16
C PRO A 59 -18.02 -0.94 0.09
N GLY A 60 -19.01 -1.80 0.36
CA GLY A 60 -18.91 -3.24 0.14
C GLY A 60 -19.10 -3.59 -1.34
N GLY A 61 -18.53 -4.71 -1.79
CA GLY A 61 -18.78 -5.25 -3.14
C GLY A 61 -18.24 -4.42 -4.30
N LEU A 62 -17.29 -3.52 -4.04
CA LEU A 62 -16.66 -2.74 -5.11
C LEU A 62 -15.98 -3.67 -6.14
N PRO A 63 -16.15 -3.40 -7.44
CA PRO A 63 -15.39 -4.06 -8.48
C PRO A 63 -13.88 -3.92 -8.26
N SER A 64 -13.09 -4.90 -8.72
CA SER A 64 -11.63 -4.88 -8.52
C SER A 64 -10.97 -3.63 -9.11
N ASN A 65 -11.36 -3.24 -10.32
CA ASN A 65 -10.81 -2.06 -10.99
C ASN A 65 -11.09 -0.75 -10.23
N VAL A 66 -12.23 -0.64 -9.55
CA VAL A 66 -12.56 0.53 -8.72
C VAL A 66 -11.67 0.57 -7.48
N ARG A 67 -11.40 -0.59 -6.87
CA ARG A 67 -10.47 -0.69 -5.73
C ARG A 67 -9.04 -0.35 -6.14
N ASP A 68 -8.60 -0.83 -7.30
CA ASP A 68 -7.30 -0.51 -7.87
C ASP A 68 -7.15 1.00 -8.13
N GLU A 69 -8.19 1.64 -8.67
CA GLU A 69 -8.22 3.08 -8.88
C GLU A 69 -8.10 3.86 -7.56
N MET A 70 -8.81 3.46 -6.51
CA MET A 70 -8.68 4.07 -5.18
C MET A 70 -7.25 3.97 -4.60
N ILE A 71 -6.52 2.89 -4.90
CA ILE A 71 -5.12 2.72 -4.48
C ILE A 71 -4.23 3.69 -5.26
N VAL A 72 -4.40 3.78 -6.58
CA VAL A 72 -3.63 4.68 -7.44
C VAL A 72 -3.90 6.15 -7.08
N ASP A 73 -5.15 6.51 -6.80
CA ASP A 73 -5.53 7.86 -6.39
C ASP A 73 -4.93 8.22 -5.03
N SER A 74 -4.85 7.27 -4.11
CA SER A 74 -4.14 7.46 -2.85
C SER A 74 -2.65 7.74 -3.09
N ALA A 75 -2.01 7.01 -4.00
CA ALA A 75 -0.61 7.27 -4.33
C ALA A 75 -0.41 8.66 -4.96
N LEU A 76 -1.33 9.10 -5.83
CA LEU A 76 -1.30 10.44 -6.42
C LEU A 76 -1.49 11.54 -5.37
N GLN A 77 -2.50 11.41 -4.51
CA GLN A 77 -2.80 12.38 -3.45
C GLN A 77 -1.61 12.60 -2.51
N TYR A 78 -0.89 11.54 -2.19
CA TYR A 78 0.27 11.58 -1.30
C TYR A 78 1.60 11.88 -2.01
N ASN A 79 1.58 12.05 -3.35
CA ASN A 79 2.79 12.09 -4.17
C ASN A 79 3.75 10.93 -3.84
N ALA A 80 3.17 9.74 -3.66
CA ALA A 80 3.87 8.56 -3.17
C ALA A 80 4.40 7.69 -4.32
N ILE A 81 5.42 6.91 -4.01
CA ILE A 81 5.90 5.83 -4.88
C ILE A 81 4.95 4.63 -4.74
N LEU A 82 4.45 4.12 -5.87
CA LEU A 82 3.61 2.93 -5.87
C LEU A 82 4.46 1.67 -6.06
N ILE A 83 4.36 0.71 -5.13
CA ILE A 83 5.00 -0.60 -5.23
C ILE A 83 3.93 -1.64 -5.56
N THR A 84 4.02 -2.29 -6.71
CA THR A 84 3.03 -3.30 -7.13
C THR A 84 3.61 -4.37 -8.05
N ALA A 85 3.08 -5.59 -7.96
CA ALA A 85 3.34 -6.67 -8.92
C ALA A 85 2.26 -6.74 -10.02
N ASP A 86 1.10 -6.11 -9.81
CA ASP A 86 -0.07 -6.20 -10.69
C ASP A 86 0.09 -5.36 -11.96
N LYS A 87 -0.12 -5.97 -13.14
CA LYS A 87 0.06 -5.30 -14.44
C LYS A 87 -1.02 -4.25 -14.72
N ALA A 88 -2.27 -4.47 -14.30
CA ALA A 88 -3.36 -3.53 -14.50
C ALA A 88 -3.14 -2.27 -13.63
N VAL A 89 -2.74 -2.47 -12.36
CA VAL A 89 -2.40 -1.36 -11.45
C VAL A 89 -1.19 -0.57 -11.99
N LYS A 90 -0.17 -1.24 -12.53
CA LYS A 90 0.98 -0.57 -13.18
C LYS A 90 0.54 0.32 -14.33
N ALA A 91 -0.30 -0.20 -15.24
CA ALA A 91 -0.78 0.55 -16.39
C ALA A 91 -1.60 1.79 -15.95
N LEU A 92 -2.46 1.61 -14.94
CA LEU A 92 -3.28 2.70 -14.38
C LEU A 92 -2.44 3.77 -13.68
N ALA A 93 -1.43 3.37 -12.90
CA ALA A 93 -0.55 4.33 -12.23
C ALA A 93 0.36 5.08 -13.22
N ALA A 94 0.82 4.40 -14.27
CA ALA A 94 1.63 5.02 -15.31
C ALA A 94 0.82 6.07 -16.09
N SER A 95 -0.46 5.83 -16.37
CA SER A 95 -1.31 6.83 -17.04
C SER A 95 -1.55 8.09 -16.19
N LYS A 96 -1.36 8.00 -14.86
CA LYS A 96 -1.43 9.13 -13.93
C LYS A 96 -0.05 9.70 -13.54
N ASN A 97 1.03 9.32 -14.26
CA ASN A 97 2.40 9.77 -14.03
C ASN A 97 2.97 9.50 -12.62
N ILE A 98 2.52 8.41 -11.98
CA ILE A 98 3.03 8.00 -10.67
C ILE A 98 4.34 7.22 -10.85
N PHE A 99 5.34 7.46 -10.00
CA PHE A 99 6.56 6.66 -9.99
C PHE A 99 6.29 5.26 -9.43
N ILE A 100 6.68 4.22 -10.17
CA ILE A 100 6.35 2.83 -9.85
C ILE A 100 7.62 2.02 -9.62
N ILE A 101 7.66 1.27 -8.53
CA ILE A 101 8.63 0.17 -8.34
C ILE A 101 7.89 -1.14 -8.62
N SER A 102 8.30 -1.82 -9.69
CA SER A 102 7.75 -3.13 -10.05
C SER A 102 8.44 -4.24 -9.26
N LEU A 103 7.65 -5.11 -8.65
CA LEU A 103 8.08 -6.40 -8.11
C LEU A 103 7.88 -7.54 -9.12
#